data_AF-A0A929VS20-F1
#
_entry.id   AF-A0A929VS20-F1
#
_cell.length_a   1.000
_cell.length_b   1.000
_cell.length_c   1.000
_cell.angle_alpha   90.00
_cell.angle_beta   90.00
_cell.angle_gamma   90.00
#
_symmetry.space_group_name_H-M   'P 1'
#
loop_
_entity.id
_entity.type
_entity.pdbx_description
1 polymer ?
#
loop_
_entity_poly.entity_id
_entity_poly.type
_entity_poly.pdbx_seq_one_letter_code
_entity_poly.pdbx_strand_id
1 'polypeptide(L)'
;MKINFLLFALFVGLWCTVGCKSRTETPAIVTEQRVDTVKSDSVATDSTSTAAETPIPKKADEYFDDFAFAFMKKPRFQRSRIVFPLEHIVDGKRSEIQKSAWKYDRMYSARETYTLIFDSPKGAGMAKDTSVTRVVVEELDLSRQRIKSYLFLRENSEWRLTRLSEEKMERSANSDFYAFYQRFSTDPAYQREHIVSQLAFSTFDEDNFKRMEGFISASQWPDFAPELPKNKLTNVLYGQTFNNSNLRLLSISSLSSGLTSTLTFRRRNGKWKLTRLDN
;
A
#
# COMPACT_ATOMS: atom_id res chain seq x y z
N MET A 1 24.21 -31.64 -48.26
CA MET A 1 25.25 -30.99 -47.42
C MET A 1 24.67 -30.86 -46.01
N LYS A 2 25.26 -31.34 -44.90
CA LYS A 2 26.68 -31.33 -44.42
C LYS A 2 27.22 -29.89 -44.29
N ILE A 3 27.86 -29.44 -43.20
CA ILE A 3 28.29 -30.04 -41.90
C ILE A 3 28.42 -28.83 -40.90
N ASN A 4 27.91 -28.87 -39.66
CA ASN A 4 28.48 -29.40 -38.40
C ASN A 4 29.79 -28.76 -37.88
N PHE A 5 29.74 -28.14 -36.69
CA PHE A 5 30.80 -27.97 -35.64
C PHE A 5 30.23 -27.04 -34.54
N LEU A 6 30.51 -27.12 -33.23
CA LEU A 6 31.08 -28.14 -32.32
C LEU A 6 30.61 -27.70 -30.89
N LEU A 7 29.88 -28.47 -30.07
CA LEU A 7 30.21 -29.69 -29.31
C LEU A 7 31.31 -29.49 -28.24
N PHE A 8 30.95 -29.60 -26.96
CA PHE A 8 31.83 -30.18 -25.93
C PHE A 8 31.02 -31.01 -24.93
N ALA A 9 31.64 -32.06 -24.38
CA ALA A 9 30.99 -33.11 -23.59
C ALA A 9 31.60 -33.14 -22.16
N LEU A 10 30.78 -33.26 -21.11
CA LEU A 10 30.36 -34.53 -20.48
C LEU A 10 31.45 -35.21 -19.65
N PHE A 11 31.24 -35.26 -18.33
CA PHE A 11 31.80 -36.30 -17.44
C PHE A 11 30.72 -36.74 -16.44
N VAL A 12 30.70 -38.03 -16.10
CA VAL A 12 29.64 -38.67 -15.31
C VAL A 12 30.25 -39.71 -14.36
N GLY A 13 29.80 -39.71 -13.10
CA GLY A 13 29.50 -40.96 -12.40
C GLY A 13 30.26 -41.30 -11.12
N LEU A 14 29.57 -42.17 -10.35
CA LEU A 14 29.98 -42.98 -9.20
C LEU A 14 30.05 -42.28 -7.83
N TRP A 15 29.27 -42.56 -6.76
CA TRP A 15 28.33 -43.60 -6.26
C TRP A 15 28.83 -44.26 -4.95
N CYS A 16 27.87 -44.48 -4.03
CA CYS A 16 27.89 -45.39 -2.87
C CYS A 16 28.79 -45.04 -1.66
N THR A 17 28.51 -45.46 -0.40
CA THR A 17 27.25 -45.67 0.39
C THR A 17 27.61 -46.06 1.85
N VAL A 18 26.73 -45.81 2.84
CA VAL A 18 26.72 -46.36 4.25
C VAL A 18 27.86 -45.88 5.18
N GLY A 19 27.66 -45.62 6.48
CA GLY A 19 26.42 -45.50 7.28
C GLY A 19 26.63 -45.60 8.81
N CYS A 20 25.51 -45.55 9.57
CA CYS A 20 25.28 -45.95 10.99
C CYS A 20 26.23 -45.58 12.16
N LYS A 21 25.65 -44.93 13.19
CA LYS A 21 25.54 -45.33 14.64
C LYS A 21 26.77 -45.93 15.39
N SER A 22 27.05 -45.64 16.67
CA SER A 22 26.34 -44.88 17.73
C SER A 22 27.08 -44.86 19.09
N ARG A 23 26.77 -43.88 19.98
CA ARG A 23 26.91 -43.94 21.47
C ARG A 23 28.37 -43.98 22.02
N THR A 24 28.72 -43.65 23.28
CA THR A 24 27.97 -43.32 24.53
C THR A 24 28.75 -42.35 25.46
N GLU A 25 28.08 -41.86 26.51
CA GLU A 25 28.59 -41.54 27.87
C GLU A 25 29.31 -40.21 28.24
N THR A 26 29.11 -39.85 29.52
CA THR A 26 29.52 -38.65 30.31
C THR A 26 30.55 -39.10 31.40
N PRO A 27 30.95 -38.38 32.51
CA PRO A 27 30.30 -37.29 33.27
C PRO A 27 31.21 -36.18 33.92
N ALA A 28 30.57 -35.30 34.72
CA ALA A 28 31.12 -34.46 35.81
C ALA A 28 32.05 -33.27 35.37
N ILE A 29 32.30 -32.22 36.17
CA ILE A 29 32.17 -31.98 37.63
C ILE A 29 31.43 -30.64 37.94
N VAL A 30 30.84 -30.52 39.14
CA VAL A 30 30.26 -29.28 39.70
C VAL A 30 31.13 -28.79 40.88
N THR A 31 31.34 -27.47 40.98
CA THR A 31 31.83 -26.81 42.21
C THR A 31 31.15 -25.45 42.37
N GLU A 32 30.55 -25.16 43.53
CA GLU A 32 30.01 -23.84 43.90
C GLU A 32 31.04 -23.03 44.69
N GLN A 33 30.98 -21.68 44.62
CA GLN A 33 31.53 -20.82 45.68
C GLN A 33 30.85 -19.45 45.77
N ARG A 34 31.03 -18.79 46.92
CA ARG A 34 30.21 -17.69 47.48
C ARG A 34 31.09 -16.90 48.48
N VAL A 35 30.91 -15.62 48.81
CA VAL A 35 29.81 -14.63 48.59
C VAL A 35 30.35 -13.45 47.70
N ASP A 36 30.00 -12.15 47.73
CA ASP A 36 29.10 -11.28 48.54
C ASP A 36 28.54 -10.07 47.75
N THR A 37 28.10 -9.03 48.47
CA THR A 37 27.17 -7.96 48.09
C THR A 37 27.82 -6.57 48.12
N VAL A 38 27.64 -5.73 47.08
CA VAL A 38 27.66 -4.25 47.21
C VAL A 38 26.70 -3.61 46.20
N LYS A 39 25.92 -2.62 46.67
CA LYS A 39 25.07 -1.64 45.96
C LYS A 39 24.23 -2.09 44.74
N SER A 40 22.92 -2.09 44.95
CA SER A 40 21.98 -1.55 43.95
C SER A 40 22.03 -0.01 44.00
N ASP A 41 22.06 0.64 42.84
CA ASP A 41 21.68 2.04 42.66
C ASP A 41 20.87 2.13 41.37
N SER A 42 19.56 2.37 41.50
CA SER A 42 18.61 2.24 40.39
C SER A 42 18.42 3.55 39.63
N VAL A 43 19.17 3.73 38.54
CA VAL A 43 18.86 4.73 37.51
C VAL A 43 18.48 4.00 36.22
N ALA A 44 17.18 3.77 36.04
CA ALA A 44 16.63 3.24 34.80
C ALA A 44 16.67 4.32 33.70
N THR A 45 17.86 4.57 33.15
CA THR A 45 18.05 5.46 32.01
C THR A 45 17.44 4.79 30.79
N ASP A 46 16.19 5.14 30.46
CA ASP A 46 15.45 4.58 29.33
C ASP A 46 16.27 4.72 28.05
N SER A 47 16.84 3.60 27.62
CA SER A 47 17.89 3.56 26.62
C SER A 47 17.25 3.48 25.25
N THR A 48 16.62 4.58 24.84
CA THR A 48 16.04 4.76 23.50
C THR A 48 17.05 4.32 22.46
N SER A 49 16.78 3.17 21.86
CA SER A 49 17.70 2.50 20.95
C SER A 49 17.96 3.41 19.76
N THR A 50 19.12 4.05 19.77
CA THR A 50 19.58 4.92 18.68
C THR A 50 20.07 4.03 17.54
N ALA A 51 19.12 3.32 16.93
CA ALA A 51 19.29 2.66 15.65
C ALA A 51 19.77 3.73 14.67
N ALA A 52 21.02 3.61 14.23
CA ALA A 52 21.67 4.63 13.41
C ALA A 52 20.78 4.94 12.20
N GLU A 53 20.35 6.19 12.05
CA GLU A 53 19.49 6.60 10.95
C GLU A 53 20.24 6.37 9.63
N THR A 54 19.90 5.26 8.95
CA THR A 54 20.46 4.95 7.63
C THR A 54 20.26 6.16 6.73
N PRO A 55 21.35 6.75 6.20
CA PRO A 55 21.28 7.99 5.44
C PRO A 55 20.36 7.75 4.26
N ILE A 56 19.28 8.53 4.19
CA ILE A 56 18.19 8.28 3.26
C ILE A 56 18.75 8.44 1.84
N PRO A 57 18.76 7.37 1.01
CA PRO A 57 19.43 7.44 -0.27
C PRO A 57 18.81 8.51 -1.16
N LYS A 58 19.62 9.19 -1.97
CA LYS A 58 19.11 10.10 -3.02
C LYS A 58 18.16 9.40 -4.01
N LYS A 59 18.19 8.06 -4.07
CA LYS A 59 17.22 7.22 -4.80
C LYS A 59 15.78 7.33 -4.27
N ALA A 60 15.56 7.72 -3.02
CA ALA A 60 14.22 7.89 -2.47
C ALA A 60 13.40 8.92 -3.27
N ASP A 61 14.05 9.86 -3.95
CA ASP A 61 13.39 10.83 -4.83
C ASP A 61 13.25 10.37 -6.30
N GLU A 62 13.69 9.16 -6.66
CA GLU A 62 13.60 8.61 -8.02
C GLU A 62 12.13 8.30 -8.38
N TYR A 63 11.44 7.58 -7.50
CA TYR A 63 10.01 7.24 -7.57
C TYR A 63 9.26 7.86 -6.39
N PHE A 64 8.01 8.28 -6.61
CA PHE A 64 7.21 8.88 -5.53
C PHE A 64 6.93 7.89 -4.38
N ASP A 65 6.74 6.61 -4.68
CA ASP A 65 6.36 5.61 -3.67
C ASP A 65 7.48 5.35 -2.65
N ASP A 66 8.75 5.36 -3.08
CA ASP A 66 9.93 5.28 -2.20
C ASP A 66 10.02 6.51 -1.28
N PHE A 67 9.82 7.71 -1.85
CA PHE A 67 9.75 8.95 -1.08
C PHE A 67 8.61 8.89 -0.05
N ALA A 68 7.42 8.48 -0.47
CA ALA A 68 6.22 8.44 0.36
C ALA A 68 6.39 7.43 1.51
N PHE A 69 6.98 6.26 1.24
CA PHE A 69 7.34 5.29 2.28
C PHE A 69 8.28 5.91 3.32
N ALA A 70 9.35 6.60 2.89
CA ALA A 70 10.26 7.27 3.82
C ALA A 70 9.56 8.41 4.59
N PHE A 71 8.76 9.22 3.91
CA PHE A 71 8.02 10.37 4.46
C PHE A 71 7.01 9.96 5.54
N MET A 72 6.32 8.84 5.35
CA MET A 72 5.33 8.30 6.30
C MET A 72 5.94 7.50 7.46
N LYS A 73 7.24 7.18 7.42
CA LYS A 73 7.92 6.32 8.41
C LYS A 73 8.99 7.04 9.25
N LYS A 74 9.60 8.14 8.76
CA LYS A 74 10.73 8.83 9.43
C LYS A 74 10.38 10.29 9.82
N PRO A 75 10.10 10.60 11.10
CA PRO A 75 9.66 11.93 11.54
C PRO A 75 10.61 13.09 11.20
N ARG A 76 11.93 12.86 11.29
CA ARG A 76 12.97 13.86 10.96
C ARG A 76 12.94 14.21 9.47
N PHE A 77 12.89 13.18 8.60
CA PHE A 77 12.82 13.33 7.14
C PHE A 77 11.51 13.98 6.68
N GLN A 78 10.39 13.58 7.27
CA GLN A 78 9.11 14.24 7.03
C GLN A 78 9.22 15.77 7.25
N ARG A 79 9.76 16.18 8.40
CA ARG A 79 9.91 17.60 8.76
C ARG A 79 10.98 18.34 7.96
N SER A 80 11.89 17.64 7.26
CA SER A 80 12.82 18.27 6.30
C SER A 80 12.28 18.31 4.86
N ARG A 81 11.25 17.52 4.54
CA ARG A 81 10.57 17.49 3.22
C ARG A 81 9.17 18.09 3.23
N ILE A 82 8.95 19.08 4.10
CA ILE A 82 7.79 19.97 4.08
C ILE A 82 8.28 21.40 3.84
N VAL A 83 7.66 22.10 2.90
CA VAL A 83 7.84 23.55 2.74
C VAL A 83 7.11 24.25 3.89
N PHE A 84 7.82 25.12 4.61
CA PHE A 84 7.28 25.88 5.74
C PHE A 84 7.42 27.40 5.49
N PRO A 85 6.41 28.22 5.82
CA PRO A 85 5.10 27.84 6.36
C PRO A 85 4.29 26.99 5.36
N LEU A 86 3.64 25.94 5.85
CA LEU A 86 2.91 24.99 5.00
C LEU A 86 1.51 25.55 4.73
N GLU A 87 1.17 25.76 3.46
CA GLU A 87 -0.15 26.21 3.06
C GLU A 87 -1.22 25.19 3.47
N HIS A 88 -2.24 25.65 4.19
CA HIS A 88 -3.30 24.79 4.71
C HIS A 88 -4.68 25.37 4.38
N ILE A 89 -5.47 24.68 3.55
CA ILE A 89 -6.78 25.15 3.07
C ILE A 89 -7.89 24.27 3.63
N VAL A 90 -8.84 24.85 4.37
CA VAL A 90 -10.02 24.12 4.87
C VAL A 90 -11.30 24.72 4.25
N ASP A 91 -11.99 23.92 3.45
CA ASP A 91 -13.23 24.27 2.73
C ASP A 91 -13.17 25.56 1.87
N GLY A 92 -11.96 25.97 1.49
CA GLY A 92 -11.66 27.19 0.72
C GLY A 92 -11.01 28.31 1.56
N LYS A 93 -11.03 28.22 2.89
CA LYS A 93 -10.33 29.17 3.77
C LYS A 93 -8.84 28.81 3.87
N ARG A 94 -7.97 29.67 3.34
CA ARG A 94 -6.51 29.55 3.49
C ARG A 94 -6.06 29.88 4.92
N SER A 95 -5.05 29.15 5.38
CA SER A 95 -4.30 29.30 6.63
C SER A 95 -2.87 28.76 6.42
N GLU A 96 -2.02 28.83 7.45
CA GLU A 96 -0.65 28.33 7.40
C GLU A 96 -0.32 27.49 8.64
N ILE A 97 0.39 26.38 8.45
CA ILE A 97 0.96 25.57 9.53
C ILE A 97 2.46 25.92 9.67
N GLN A 98 2.81 26.51 10.80
CA GLN A 98 4.20 26.88 11.11
C GLN A 98 5.06 25.66 11.43
N LYS A 99 6.38 25.74 11.18
CA LYS A 99 7.33 24.62 11.40
C LYS A 99 7.36 24.11 12.84
N SER A 100 7.03 24.95 13.81
CA SER A 100 6.86 24.63 15.24
C SER A 100 5.53 23.92 15.56
N ALA A 101 4.48 24.19 14.79
CA ALA A 101 3.14 23.62 14.98
C ALA A 101 2.93 22.26 14.27
N TRP A 102 3.82 21.89 13.33
CA TRP A 102 3.76 20.60 12.64
C TRP A 102 3.89 19.43 13.62
N LYS A 103 2.91 18.51 13.56
CA LYS A 103 2.93 17.21 14.26
C LYS A 103 3.22 16.12 13.23
N TYR A 104 4.00 15.11 13.61
CA TYR A 104 4.31 13.98 12.74
C TYR A 104 3.03 13.26 12.28
N ASP A 105 2.84 13.14 10.97
CA ASP A 105 1.66 12.56 10.35
C ASP A 105 2.01 11.26 9.63
N ARG A 106 1.49 10.13 10.10
CA ARG A 106 1.77 8.81 9.47
C ARG A 106 0.99 8.59 8.18
N MET A 107 0.03 9.48 7.86
CA MET A 107 -0.87 9.36 6.72
C MET A 107 -1.53 7.96 6.69
N TYR A 108 -1.70 7.37 5.50
CA TYR A 108 -2.30 6.04 5.35
C TYR A 108 -1.42 4.89 5.90
N SER A 109 -0.13 5.10 6.19
CA SER A 109 0.74 4.07 6.83
C SER A 109 0.42 3.80 8.31
N ALA A 110 -0.61 4.46 8.85
CA ALA A 110 -1.26 4.14 10.11
C ALA A 110 -2.27 2.96 10.03
N ARG A 111 -2.53 2.41 8.84
CA ARG A 111 -3.47 1.31 8.58
C ARG A 111 -2.75 0.15 7.88
N GLU A 112 -3.38 -1.03 7.88
CA GLU A 112 -2.89 -2.21 7.15
C GLU A 112 -3.34 -2.24 5.69
N THR A 113 -4.54 -1.74 5.39
CA THR A 113 -5.04 -1.63 4.01
C THR A 113 -4.75 -0.24 3.44
N TYR A 114 -4.29 -0.18 2.20
CA TYR A 114 -4.37 1.02 1.37
C TYR A 114 -5.13 0.73 0.07
N THR A 115 -5.62 1.79 -0.57
CA THR A 115 -6.38 1.69 -1.82
C THR A 115 -5.88 2.70 -2.84
N LEU A 116 -6.13 2.41 -4.12
CA LEU A 116 -5.87 3.31 -5.25
C LEU A 116 -7.10 3.31 -6.18
N ILE A 117 -7.44 4.47 -6.74
CA ILE A 117 -8.63 4.65 -7.58
C ILE A 117 -8.21 5.21 -8.93
N PHE A 118 -8.47 4.44 -9.98
CA PHE A 118 -8.17 4.80 -11.37
C PHE A 118 -9.44 4.89 -12.21
N ASP A 119 -9.43 5.76 -13.22
CA ASP A 119 -10.48 5.85 -14.25
C ASP A 119 -10.22 4.91 -15.45
N SER A 120 -9.02 4.35 -15.54
CA SER A 120 -8.48 3.63 -16.69
C SER A 120 -7.30 2.74 -16.28
N PRO A 121 -7.04 1.61 -16.98
CA PRO A 121 -5.92 0.72 -16.66
C PRO A 121 -4.54 1.40 -16.78
N LYS A 122 -4.42 2.45 -17.61
CA LYS A 122 -3.16 3.21 -17.78
C LYS A 122 -2.73 3.91 -16.49
N GLY A 123 -3.68 4.33 -15.65
CA GLY A 123 -3.38 5.04 -14.40
C GLY A 123 -2.48 4.25 -13.44
N ALA A 124 -2.61 2.92 -13.42
CA ALA A 124 -1.80 2.03 -12.59
C ALA A 124 -0.31 2.00 -12.98
N GLY A 125 0.04 2.43 -14.20
CA GLY A 125 1.44 2.52 -14.63
C GLY A 125 2.16 3.78 -14.11
N MET A 126 1.43 4.85 -13.77
CA MET A 126 2.02 6.18 -13.54
C MET A 126 2.81 6.29 -12.22
N ALA A 127 2.62 5.36 -11.28
CA ALA A 127 3.45 5.28 -10.07
C ALA A 127 4.94 5.00 -10.38
N LYS A 128 5.23 4.41 -11.55
CA LYS A 128 6.59 4.09 -12.02
C LYS A 128 7.15 5.13 -13.01
N ASP A 129 6.41 6.19 -13.29
CA ASP A 129 6.83 7.24 -14.23
C ASP A 129 7.71 8.27 -13.50
N THR A 130 9.02 8.22 -13.79
CA THR A 130 10.02 9.12 -13.20
C THR A 130 9.96 10.55 -13.73
N SER A 131 9.09 10.86 -14.70
CA SER A 131 8.82 12.22 -15.17
C SER A 131 7.75 12.96 -14.34
N VAL A 132 7.01 12.26 -13.47
CA VAL A 132 5.98 12.87 -12.63
C VAL A 132 6.62 13.83 -11.63
N THR A 133 6.14 15.08 -11.61
CA THR A 133 6.61 16.17 -10.72
C THR A 133 5.53 16.68 -9.77
N ARG A 134 4.31 16.14 -9.85
CA ARG A 134 3.16 16.52 -9.02
C ARG A 134 2.39 15.29 -8.62
N VAL A 135 2.23 15.06 -7.32
CA VAL A 135 1.36 14.00 -6.78
C VAL A 135 0.43 14.57 -5.72
N VAL A 136 -0.84 14.17 -5.74
CA VAL A 136 -1.76 14.41 -4.62
C VAL A 136 -2.12 13.07 -3.99
N VAL A 137 -1.75 12.88 -2.72
CA VAL A 137 -2.28 11.77 -1.91
C VAL A 137 -3.60 12.23 -1.31
N GLU A 138 -4.63 11.42 -1.37
CA GLU A 138 -5.93 11.69 -0.74
C GLU A 138 -6.20 10.65 0.36
N GLU A 139 -6.63 11.11 1.54
CA GLU A 139 -7.30 10.29 2.54
C GLU A 139 -8.78 10.66 2.57
N LEU A 140 -9.63 9.69 2.27
CA LEU A 140 -11.06 9.85 2.17
C LEU A 140 -11.70 9.30 3.43
N ASP A 141 -12.47 10.12 4.14
CA ASP A 141 -13.32 9.72 5.25
C ASP A 141 -14.76 9.65 4.77
N LEU A 142 -15.18 8.45 4.35
CA LEU A 142 -16.54 8.17 3.89
C LEU A 142 -17.55 8.44 5.01
N SER A 143 -17.21 8.04 6.25
CA SER A 143 -18.07 8.21 7.43
C SER A 143 -18.36 9.68 7.75
N ARG A 144 -17.40 10.59 7.50
CA ARG A 144 -17.52 12.04 7.74
C ARG A 144 -17.80 12.86 6.48
N GLN A 145 -17.85 12.24 5.30
CA GLN A 145 -17.92 12.91 4.00
C GLN A 145 -16.82 13.98 3.83
N ARG A 146 -15.57 13.63 4.17
CA ARG A 146 -14.39 14.51 4.06
C ARG A 146 -13.30 13.89 3.17
N ILE A 147 -12.54 14.74 2.51
CA ILE A 147 -11.28 14.38 1.87
C ILE A 147 -10.18 15.26 2.46
N LYS A 148 -9.06 14.66 2.86
CA LYS A 148 -7.81 15.32 3.27
C LYS A 148 -6.76 15.01 2.21
N SER A 149 -6.27 16.04 1.54
CA SER A 149 -5.38 15.92 0.39
C SER A 149 -4.03 16.56 0.65
N TYR A 150 -2.95 15.82 0.40
CA TYR A 150 -1.56 16.21 0.59
C TYR A 150 -0.93 16.44 -0.79
N LEU A 151 -0.57 17.67 -1.12
CA LEU A 151 0.06 18.03 -2.40
C LEU A 151 1.58 17.98 -2.30
N PHE A 152 2.17 17.00 -2.98
CA PHE A 152 3.60 16.88 -3.17
C PHE A 152 4.02 17.43 -4.54
N LEU A 153 5.08 18.24 -4.56
CA LEU A 153 5.76 18.67 -5.77
C LEU A 153 7.21 18.17 -5.75
N ARG A 154 7.76 17.90 -6.93
CA ARG A 154 9.16 17.52 -7.12
C ARG A 154 9.90 18.68 -7.76
N GLU A 155 10.73 19.36 -6.98
CA GLU A 155 11.47 20.55 -7.40
C GLU A 155 12.96 20.30 -7.16
N ASN A 156 13.81 20.64 -8.13
CA ASN A 156 15.26 20.35 -8.09
C ASN A 156 15.57 18.87 -7.77
N SER A 157 14.76 17.96 -8.30
CA SER A 157 14.79 16.51 -8.05
C SER A 157 14.53 16.07 -6.59
N GLU A 158 13.97 16.93 -5.73
CA GLU A 158 13.47 16.53 -4.40
C GLU A 158 11.94 16.62 -4.31
N TRP A 159 11.29 15.57 -3.82
CA TRP A 159 9.89 15.61 -3.42
C TRP A 159 9.71 16.34 -2.08
N ARG A 160 8.70 17.23 -2.04
CA ARG A 160 8.32 18.04 -0.86
C ARG A 160 6.81 18.20 -0.76
N LEU A 161 6.26 18.11 0.46
CA LEU A 161 4.88 18.52 0.76
C LEU A 161 4.80 20.05 0.72
N THR A 162 3.92 20.59 -0.12
CA THR A 162 3.78 22.04 -0.36
C THR A 162 2.44 22.61 0.09
N ARG A 163 1.39 21.78 0.14
CA ARG A 163 0.06 22.16 0.63
C ARG A 163 -0.64 20.97 1.28
N LEU A 164 -1.35 21.26 2.37
CA LEU A 164 -2.40 20.40 2.91
C LEU A 164 -3.76 21.04 2.62
N SER A 165 -4.77 20.24 2.28
CA SER A 165 -6.14 20.73 2.10
C SER A 165 -7.17 19.75 2.66
N GLU A 166 -8.22 20.27 3.27
CA GLU A 166 -9.40 19.50 3.67
C GLU A 166 -10.67 20.09 3.06
N GLU A 167 -11.51 19.24 2.48
CA GLU A 167 -12.79 19.65 1.93
C GLU A 167 -13.88 18.59 2.13
N LYS A 168 -15.13 19.00 1.93
CA LYS A 168 -16.24 18.07 1.83
C LYS A 168 -16.14 17.21 0.56
N MET A 169 -16.46 15.92 0.71
CA MET A 169 -16.47 14.93 -0.36
C MET A 169 -17.43 15.28 -1.52
N GLU A 170 -18.51 16.04 -1.24
CA GLU A 170 -19.46 16.56 -2.23
C GLU A 170 -18.83 17.42 -3.34
N ARG A 171 -17.65 18.03 -3.08
CA ARG A 171 -16.94 18.92 -4.02
C ARG A 171 -16.04 18.18 -5.01
N SER A 172 -15.72 16.92 -4.74
CA SER A 172 -14.84 16.13 -5.61
C SER A 172 -15.54 15.71 -6.90
N ALA A 173 -14.78 15.65 -8.01
CA ALA A 173 -15.23 15.09 -9.29
C ALA A 173 -15.53 13.58 -9.25
N ASN A 174 -15.25 12.91 -8.13
CA ASN A 174 -15.59 11.52 -7.83
C ASN A 174 -16.70 11.36 -6.78
N SER A 175 -17.33 12.45 -6.33
CA SER A 175 -18.30 12.45 -5.23
C SER A 175 -19.40 11.40 -5.36
N ASP A 176 -19.95 11.20 -6.55
CA ASP A 176 -20.98 10.19 -6.82
C ASP A 176 -20.48 8.74 -6.67
N PHE A 177 -19.21 8.48 -7.03
CA PHE A 177 -18.60 7.17 -6.85
C PHE A 177 -18.30 6.90 -5.38
N TYR A 178 -17.89 7.90 -4.61
CA TYR A 178 -17.67 7.74 -3.17
C TYR A 178 -18.98 7.52 -2.42
N ALA A 179 -20.05 8.24 -2.77
CA ALA A 179 -21.39 8.03 -2.21
C ALA A 179 -21.94 6.62 -2.57
N PHE A 180 -21.77 6.19 -3.82
CA PHE A 180 -22.06 4.82 -4.23
C PHE A 180 -21.25 3.78 -3.41
N TYR A 181 -19.94 3.97 -3.30
CA TYR A 181 -19.03 2.99 -2.68
C TYR A 181 -19.26 2.87 -1.17
N GLN A 182 -19.53 3.98 -0.48
CA GLN A 182 -19.89 3.96 0.94
C GLN A 182 -21.10 3.04 1.18
N ARG A 183 -22.15 3.17 0.37
CA ARG A 183 -23.31 2.29 0.48
C ARG A 183 -23.00 0.85 0.02
N PHE A 184 -22.25 0.69 -1.07
CA PHE A 184 -21.82 -0.63 -1.58
C PHE A 184 -21.00 -1.44 -0.56
N SER A 185 -20.22 -0.78 0.31
CA SER A 185 -19.40 -1.44 1.34
C SER A 185 -20.13 -1.65 2.68
N THR A 186 -21.32 -1.06 2.89
CA THR A 186 -22.05 -1.08 4.17
C THR A 186 -23.44 -1.71 4.12
N ASP A 187 -24.12 -1.72 2.97
CA ASP A 187 -25.48 -2.24 2.76
C ASP A 187 -25.43 -3.49 1.87
N PRO A 188 -25.56 -4.72 2.42
CA PRO A 188 -25.47 -5.96 1.65
C PRO A 188 -26.57 -6.14 0.59
N ALA A 189 -27.75 -5.54 0.79
CA ALA A 189 -28.84 -5.63 -0.17
C ALA A 189 -28.56 -4.72 -1.39
N TYR A 190 -28.11 -3.49 -1.14
CA TYR A 190 -27.64 -2.57 -2.17
C TYR A 190 -26.40 -3.11 -2.89
N GLN A 191 -25.44 -3.69 -2.16
CA GLN A 191 -24.27 -4.35 -2.73
C GLN A 191 -24.68 -5.43 -3.74
N ARG A 192 -25.60 -6.33 -3.35
CA ARG A 192 -26.13 -7.39 -4.23
C ARG A 192 -26.87 -6.83 -5.45
N GLU A 193 -27.68 -5.78 -5.29
CA GLU A 193 -28.32 -5.10 -6.44
C GLU A 193 -27.27 -4.49 -7.37
N HIS A 194 -26.12 -4.09 -6.86
CA HIS A 194 -25.07 -3.39 -7.60
C HIS A 194 -23.91 -4.28 -8.08
N ILE A 195 -24.08 -5.61 -8.07
CA ILE A 195 -23.23 -6.58 -8.76
C ILE A 195 -23.97 -7.08 -10.01
N VAL A 196 -23.25 -7.32 -11.11
CA VAL A 196 -23.86 -7.94 -12.32
C VAL A 196 -24.09 -9.44 -12.14
N SER A 197 -25.08 -10.00 -12.84
CA SER A 197 -25.46 -11.43 -12.75
C SER A 197 -24.32 -12.40 -13.08
N GLN A 198 -23.46 -12.02 -14.03
CA GLN A 198 -22.20 -12.70 -14.36
C GLN A 198 -21.04 -11.75 -14.05
N LEU A 199 -20.59 -11.74 -12.79
CA LEU A 199 -19.43 -10.97 -12.37
C LEU A 199 -18.17 -11.67 -12.89
N ALA A 200 -17.46 -11.03 -13.82
CA ALA A 200 -16.20 -11.58 -14.32
C ALA A 200 -15.19 -11.69 -13.17
N PHE A 201 -14.47 -12.81 -13.12
CA PHE A 201 -13.53 -13.13 -12.05
C PHE A 201 -12.20 -13.60 -12.64
N SER A 202 -11.09 -13.23 -12.02
CA SER A 202 -9.84 -13.96 -12.16
C SER A 202 -9.12 -14.10 -10.83
N THR A 203 -8.36 -15.19 -10.72
CA THR A 203 -7.43 -15.50 -9.62
C THR A 203 -6.25 -16.28 -10.18
N PHE A 204 -5.26 -16.58 -9.35
CA PHE A 204 -4.20 -17.53 -9.69
C PHE A 204 -4.53 -18.93 -9.16
N ASP A 205 -4.10 -19.94 -9.92
CA ASP A 205 -4.04 -21.35 -9.55
C ASP A 205 -2.88 -21.58 -8.56
N GLU A 206 -3.13 -22.20 -7.42
CA GLU A 206 -2.13 -22.36 -6.35
C GLU A 206 -1.03 -23.39 -6.68
N ASP A 207 -1.33 -24.41 -7.50
CA ASP A 207 -0.38 -25.48 -7.87
C ASP A 207 0.60 -25.03 -8.96
N ASN A 208 0.14 -24.17 -9.88
CA ASN A 208 0.91 -23.85 -11.09
C ASN A 208 0.97 -22.36 -11.49
N PHE A 209 0.44 -21.46 -10.66
CA PHE A 209 0.51 -20.00 -10.81
C PHE A 209 -0.03 -19.45 -12.15
N LYS A 210 -0.84 -20.22 -12.88
CA LYS A 210 -1.57 -19.71 -14.05
C LYS A 210 -2.77 -18.90 -13.61
N ARG A 211 -3.09 -17.87 -14.38
CA ARG A 211 -4.27 -17.05 -14.15
C ARG A 211 -5.51 -17.78 -14.66
N MET A 212 -6.41 -18.13 -13.75
CA MET A 212 -7.75 -18.64 -14.05
C MET A 212 -8.68 -17.47 -14.31
N GLU A 213 -9.59 -17.59 -15.29
CA GLU A 213 -10.68 -16.63 -15.51
C GLU A 213 -12.03 -17.35 -15.55
N GLY A 214 -13.09 -16.67 -15.12
CA GLY A 214 -14.44 -17.20 -15.13
C GLY A 214 -15.49 -16.15 -14.76
N PHE A 215 -16.65 -16.62 -14.30
CA PHE A 215 -17.73 -15.77 -13.81
C PHE A 215 -18.29 -16.33 -12.50
N ILE A 216 -18.55 -15.44 -11.54
CA ILE A 216 -19.28 -15.75 -10.31
C ILE A 216 -20.61 -14.98 -10.28
N SER A 217 -21.58 -15.47 -9.52
CA SER A 217 -22.86 -14.79 -9.33
C SER A 217 -22.81 -13.73 -8.22
N ALA A 218 -23.80 -12.84 -8.18
CA ALA A 218 -24.01 -11.92 -7.07
C ALA A 218 -24.39 -12.61 -5.72
N SER A 219 -24.64 -13.93 -5.72
CA SER A 219 -24.79 -14.72 -4.49
C SER A 219 -23.51 -15.41 -4.03
N GLN A 220 -22.59 -15.72 -4.96
CA GLN A 220 -21.26 -16.27 -4.66
C GLN A 220 -20.23 -15.18 -4.32
N TRP A 221 -20.45 -13.93 -4.75
CA TRP A 221 -19.56 -12.80 -4.47
C TRP A 221 -19.01 -12.73 -3.02
N PRO A 222 -19.80 -12.93 -1.94
CA PRO A 222 -19.29 -12.88 -0.57
C PRO A 222 -18.18 -13.88 -0.27
N ASP A 223 -18.12 -15.00 -1.00
CA ASP A 223 -17.14 -16.08 -0.81
C ASP A 223 -15.78 -15.75 -1.44
N PHE A 224 -15.73 -14.76 -2.35
CA PHE A 224 -14.53 -14.32 -3.09
C PHE A 224 -14.14 -12.86 -2.83
N ALA A 225 -14.97 -12.11 -2.11
CA ALA A 225 -14.79 -10.68 -1.89
C ALA A 225 -13.62 -10.38 -0.94
N PRO A 226 -12.72 -9.42 -1.26
CA PRO A 226 -11.80 -8.88 -0.28
C PRO A 226 -12.56 -8.10 0.81
N GLU A 227 -11.94 -7.92 1.98
CA GLU A 227 -12.50 -7.01 2.98
C GLU A 227 -12.56 -5.58 2.41
N LEU A 228 -13.77 -5.03 2.32
CA LEU A 228 -14.03 -3.70 1.75
C LEU A 228 -13.83 -2.61 2.83
N PRO A 229 -12.94 -1.62 2.64
CA PRO A 229 -12.75 -0.53 3.60
C PRO A 229 -13.96 0.41 3.74
N LYS A 230 -14.85 0.09 4.70
CA LYS A 230 -16.18 0.73 4.87
C LYS A 230 -16.14 2.21 5.26
N ASN A 231 -15.15 2.59 6.06
CA ASN A 231 -15.09 3.90 6.71
C ASN A 231 -14.17 4.90 6.01
N LYS A 232 -13.05 4.42 5.46
CA LYS A 232 -11.97 5.25 4.91
C LYS A 232 -11.30 4.59 3.72
N LEU A 233 -10.92 5.39 2.74
CA LEU A 233 -10.10 5.00 1.60
C LEU A 233 -8.83 5.86 1.53
N THR A 234 -7.87 5.38 0.76
CA THR A 234 -6.72 6.16 0.25
C THR A 234 -6.86 6.32 -1.27
N ASN A 235 -6.23 7.33 -1.84
CA ASN A 235 -6.00 7.44 -3.27
C ASN A 235 -4.68 8.16 -3.55
N VAL A 236 -4.09 7.97 -4.72
CA VAL A 236 -2.86 8.68 -5.15
C VAL A 236 -3.00 9.14 -6.60
N LEU A 237 -2.91 10.46 -6.80
CA LEU A 237 -3.10 11.13 -8.07
C LEU A 237 -1.75 11.60 -8.63
N TYR A 238 -1.21 10.85 -9.60
CA TYR A 238 0.02 11.19 -10.33
C TYR A 238 -0.25 12.13 -11.52
N GLY A 239 -1.50 12.60 -11.67
CA GLY A 239 -1.95 13.46 -12.77
C GLY A 239 -3.23 12.99 -13.47
N GLN A 240 -3.79 11.82 -13.13
CA GLN A 240 -5.03 11.33 -13.73
C GLN A 240 -6.22 12.28 -13.44
N THR A 241 -7.13 12.41 -14.41
CA THR A 241 -8.31 13.27 -14.30
C THR A 241 -9.57 12.47 -14.63
N PHE A 242 -10.38 12.20 -13.60
CA PHE A 242 -11.55 11.30 -13.63
C PHE A 242 -12.73 11.75 -14.53
N ASN A 243 -12.51 12.76 -15.36
CA ASN A 243 -13.49 13.51 -16.14
C ASN A 243 -14.34 12.58 -17.02
N ASN A 244 -15.65 12.54 -16.74
CA ASN A 244 -16.67 11.80 -17.49
C ASN A 244 -16.43 10.29 -17.66
N SER A 245 -15.45 9.69 -16.96
CA SER A 245 -15.21 8.25 -17.07
C SER A 245 -16.34 7.44 -16.42
N ASN A 246 -16.98 6.57 -17.20
CA ASN A 246 -17.96 5.58 -16.74
C ASN A 246 -17.31 4.33 -16.10
N LEU A 247 -16.02 4.40 -15.74
CA LEU A 247 -15.19 3.32 -15.23
C LEU A 247 -14.45 3.78 -13.97
N ARG A 248 -14.43 2.95 -12.91
CA ARG A 248 -13.52 3.07 -11.77
C ARG A 248 -12.91 1.71 -11.45
N LEU A 249 -11.59 1.65 -11.37
CA LEU A 249 -10.84 0.53 -10.84
C LEU A 249 -10.43 0.90 -9.42
N LEU A 250 -10.98 0.22 -8.42
CA LEU A 250 -10.56 0.33 -7.03
C LEU A 250 -9.62 -0.83 -6.73
N SER A 251 -8.34 -0.54 -6.60
CA SER A 251 -7.36 -1.50 -6.07
C SER A 251 -7.38 -1.44 -4.54
N ILE A 252 -7.37 -2.61 -3.89
CA ILE A 252 -7.37 -2.79 -2.43
C ILE A 252 -6.17 -3.69 -2.09
N SER A 253 -5.15 -3.11 -1.47
CA SER A 253 -3.88 -3.77 -1.16
C SER A 253 -3.68 -3.91 0.35
N SER A 254 -3.37 -5.13 0.80
CA SER A 254 -2.95 -5.41 2.17
C SER A 254 -1.44 -5.24 2.30
N LEU A 255 -1.01 -4.38 3.23
CA LEU A 255 0.42 -4.17 3.55
C LEU A 255 1.01 -5.32 4.37
N SER A 256 0.19 -6.17 4.98
CA SER A 256 0.63 -7.30 5.81
C SER A 256 0.75 -8.61 5.04
N SER A 257 -0.13 -8.87 4.05
CA SER A 257 -0.09 -10.08 3.22
C SER A 257 0.40 -9.87 1.78
N GLY A 258 0.54 -8.62 1.32
CA GLY A 258 0.93 -8.29 -0.06
C GLY A 258 -0.18 -8.52 -1.12
N LEU A 259 -1.27 -9.21 -0.75
CA LEU A 259 -2.42 -9.46 -1.62
C LEU A 259 -3.06 -8.15 -2.06
N THR A 260 -3.46 -8.09 -3.33
CA THR A 260 -4.05 -6.90 -3.97
C THR A 260 -5.22 -7.29 -4.87
N SER A 261 -6.44 -7.02 -4.41
CA SER A 261 -7.67 -7.24 -5.19
C SER A 261 -8.06 -5.97 -5.95
N THR A 262 -8.42 -6.09 -7.22
CA THR A 262 -8.91 -4.97 -8.05
C THR A 262 -10.37 -5.15 -8.40
N LEU A 263 -11.20 -4.16 -8.01
CA LEU A 263 -12.63 -4.11 -8.26
C LEU A 263 -12.93 -3.15 -9.42
N THR A 264 -13.43 -3.69 -10.53
CA THR A 264 -13.80 -2.90 -11.71
C THR A 264 -15.28 -2.53 -11.69
N PHE A 265 -15.58 -1.30 -11.30
CA PHE A 265 -16.91 -0.72 -11.36
C PHE A 265 -17.14 -0.01 -12.71
N ARG A 266 -18.32 -0.20 -13.30
CA ARG A 266 -18.74 0.51 -14.52
C ARG A 266 -20.16 1.05 -14.35
N ARG A 267 -20.43 2.27 -14.83
CA ARG A 267 -21.80 2.77 -14.92
C ARG A 267 -22.58 2.00 -15.99
N ARG A 268 -23.76 1.50 -15.64
CA ARG A 268 -24.77 0.91 -16.54
C ARG A 268 -26.11 1.54 -16.20
N ASN A 269 -26.77 2.15 -17.18
CA ASN A 269 -28.06 2.86 -17.01
C ASN A 269 -28.04 3.85 -15.82
N GLY A 270 -27.02 4.69 -15.75
CA GLY A 270 -26.81 5.69 -14.69
C GLY A 270 -26.29 5.14 -13.35
N LYS A 271 -26.55 3.86 -13.01
CA LYS A 271 -26.06 3.23 -11.78
C LYS A 271 -24.64 2.66 -11.96
N TRP A 272 -23.75 2.85 -10.99
CA TRP A 272 -22.52 2.05 -10.89
C TRP A 272 -22.86 0.58 -10.67
N LYS A 273 -22.15 -0.34 -11.31
CA LYS A 273 -22.22 -1.79 -11.04
C LYS A 273 -20.80 -2.35 -10.94
N LEU A 274 -20.54 -3.25 -9.99
CA LEU A 274 -19.33 -4.07 -10.00
C LEU A 274 -19.44 -5.02 -11.21
N THR A 275 -18.40 -5.04 -12.05
CA THR A 275 -18.38 -5.80 -13.32
C THR A 275 -17.23 -6.77 -13.45
N ARG A 276 -16.15 -6.61 -12.67
CA ARG A 276 -15.06 -7.58 -12.58
C ARG A 276 -14.37 -7.53 -11.21
N LEU A 277 -13.95 -8.69 -10.72
CA LEU A 277 -13.01 -8.89 -9.62
C LEU A 277 -11.74 -9.53 -10.20
N ASP A 278 -10.59 -8.93 -9.94
CA ASP A 278 -9.27 -9.52 -10.23
C ASP A 278 -8.51 -9.67 -8.91
N ASN A 279 -8.18 -10.91 -8.54
CA ASN A 279 -7.28 -11.28 -7.44
C ASN A 279 -5.95 -11.81 -7.99
#